data_AF-A0AAW2LBJ7-F1
#
_entry.id   AF-A0AAW2LBJ7-F1
#
_cell.length_a   1.000
_cell.length_b   1.000
_cell.length_c   1.000
_cell.angle_alpha   90.00
_cell.angle_beta   90.00
_cell.angle_gamma   90.00
#
_symmetry.space_group_name_H-M   'P 1'
#
loop_
_entity.id
_entity.type
_entity.pdbx_description
1 polymer ?
#
loop_
_entity_poly.entity_id
_entity_poly.type
_entity_poly.pdbx_seq_one_letter_code
_entity_poly.pdbx_strand_id
1 'polypeptide(L)'
;MSNKIQKQYERYEDVWLIKHRMEELYVVPDRHIRYDVMKAFFGSRMIKGSSIREHGVMILFLVEKLKDLQADFEKEEAYVDVILQSLTLFFEQFIINSNMNGLEKSLHELVNMLV
;
A
#
# COMPACT_ATOMS: atom_id res chain seq x y z
N MET A 1 29.72 -21.95 9.76
CA MET A 1 28.43 -22.63 10.01
C MET A 1 27.61 -22.55 8.74
N SER A 2 27.52 -23.64 7.97
CA SER A 2 26.62 -23.70 6.80
C SER A 2 25.20 -23.94 7.32
N ASN A 3 24.26 -23.05 6.96
CA ASN A 3 22.86 -23.17 7.34
C ASN A 3 22.33 -24.49 6.76
N LYS A 4 21.70 -25.34 7.57
CA LYS A 4 21.17 -26.66 7.14
C LYS A 4 20.29 -26.56 5.90
N ILE A 5 19.63 -25.41 5.74
CA ILE A 5 18.83 -25.04 4.58
C ILE A 5 19.72 -24.97 3.32
N GLN A 6 20.84 -24.24 3.38
CA GLN A 6 21.73 -24.00 2.24
C GLN A 6 22.34 -25.31 1.69
N LYS A 7 22.70 -26.26 2.56
CA LYS A 7 23.18 -27.60 2.16
C LYS A 7 22.12 -28.47 1.46
N GLN A 8 20.83 -28.21 1.69
CA GLN A 8 19.77 -28.94 0.99
C GLN A 8 19.60 -28.42 -0.45
N TYR A 9 19.93 -27.16 -0.72
CA TYR A 9 19.79 -26.54 -2.03
C TYR A 9 20.97 -26.80 -2.99
N GLU A 10 22.15 -27.17 -2.48
CA GLU A 10 23.30 -27.60 -3.30
C GLU A 10 23.04 -28.89 -4.12
N ARG A 11 21.95 -29.63 -3.81
CA ARG A 11 21.57 -30.89 -4.49
C ARG A 11 20.49 -30.74 -5.55
N TYR A 12 19.88 -29.56 -5.71
CA TYR A 12 18.78 -29.35 -6.66
C TYR A 12 19.31 -28.57 -7.86
N GLU A 13 19.45 -29.24 -9.01
CA GLU A 13 19.86 -28.60 -10.27
C GLU A 13 18.72 -27.80 -10.92
N ASP A 14 17.48 -27.98 -10.44
CA ASP A 14 16.29 -27.47 -11.10
C ASP A 14 15.71 -26.22 -10.41
N VAL A 15 15.87 -25.07 -11.07
CA VAL A 15 15.42 -23.75 -10.59
C VAL A 15 13.93 -23.75 -10.22
N TRP A 16 13.12 -24.54 -10.92
CA TRP A 16 11.68 -24.66 -10.66
C TRP A 16 11.39 -25.28 -9.29
N LEU A 17 12.12 -26.32 -8.90
CA LEU A 17 11.92 -27.01 -7.61
C LEU A 17 12.39 -26.16 -6.44
N ILE A 18 13.45 -25.36 -6.64
CA ILE A 18 13.91 -24.37 -5.66
C ILE A 18 12.84 -23.30 -5.45
N LYS A 19 12.28 -22.75 -6.53
CA LYS A 19 11.20 -21.75 -6.49
C LYS A 19 9.96 -22.28 -5.77
N HIS A 20 9.48 -23.47 -6.14
CA HIS A 20 8.28 -24.06 -5.56
C HIS A 20 8.44 -24.32 -4.05
N ARG A 21 9.60 -24.82 -3.60
CA ARG A 21 9.85 -24.97 -2.16
C ARG A 21 9.98 -23.64 -1.43
N MET A 22 10.52 -22.60 -2.07
CA MET A 22 10.55 -21.26 -1.48
C MET A 22 9.13 -20.73 -1.33
N GLU A 23 8.28 -20.90 -2.35
CA GLU A 23 6.85 -20.56 -2.26
C GLU A 23 6.20 -21.31 -1.10
N GLU A 24 6.44 -22.61 -0.93
CA GLU A 24 5.92 -23.41 0.21
C GLU A 24 6.44 -22.97 1.58
N LEU A 25 7.73 -22.67 1.70
CA LEU A 25 8.37 -22.32 2.99
C LEU A 25 8.11 -20.88 3.42
N TYR A 26 7.85 -20.00 2.44
CA TYR A 26 7.60 -18.58 2.64
C TYR A 26 6.19 -18.18 2.20
N VAL A 27 5.22 -19.10 2.22
CA VAL A 27 3.80 -18.74 2.11
C VAL A 27 3.50 -17.80 3.27
N VAL A 28 3.46 -16.51 2.97
CA VAL A 28 2.88 -15.54 3.88
C VAL A 28 1.37 -15.65 3.67
N PRO A 29 0.59 -15.99 4.70
CA PRO A 29 -0.85 -16.07 4.53
C PRO A 29 -1.37 -14.72 4.04
N ASP A 30 -2.30 -14.72 3.08
CA ASP A 30 -2.90 -13.49 2.54
C ASP A 30 -3.46 -12.59 3.64
N ARG A 31 -3.95 -13.17 4.74
CA ARG A 31 -4.38 -12.44 5.93
C ARG A 31 -3.27 -11.57 6.54
N HIS A 32 -2.04 -12.06 6.59
CA HIS A 32 -0.91 -11.31 7.14
C HIS A 32 -0.50 -10.18 6.20
N ILE A 33 -0.38 -10.46 4.90
CA ILE A 33 -0.07 -9.44 3.88
C ILE A 33 -1.14 -8.35 3.91
N ARG A 34 -2.43 -8.74 3.91
CA ARG A 34 -3.55 -7.81 4.00
C ARG A 34 -3.50 -6.95 5.26
N TYR A 35 -3.20 -7.54 6.42
CA TYR A 35 -3.03 -6.79 7.66
C TYR A 35 -1.91 -5.75 7.55
N ASP A 36 -0.75 -6.12 7.01
CA ASP A 36 0.38 -5.21 6.88
C ASP A 36 0.09 -4.07 5.88
N VAL A 37 -0.58 -4.36 4.76
CA VAL A 37 -1.00 -3.35 3.80
C VAL A 37 -2.04 -2.40 4.43
N MET A 38 -3.07 -2.93 5.11
CA MET A 38 -4.04 -2.09 5.83
C MET A 38 -3.37 -1.22 6.88
N LYS A 39 -2.44 -1.78 7.67
CA LYS A 39 -1.68 -1.04 8.68
C LYS A 39 -0.86 0.08 8.05
N ALA A 40 -0.18 -0.18 6.94
CA ALA A 40 0.58 0.84 6.22
C ALA A 40 -0.33 1.94 5.64
N PHE A 41 -1.48 1.55 5.08
CA PHE A 41 -2.44 2.48 4.49
C PHE A 41 -3.06 3.41 5.53
N PHE A 42 -3.64 2.88 6.61
CA PHE A 42 -4.23 3.68 7.69
C PHE A 42 -3.19 4.44 8.53
N GLY A 43 -1.97 3.90 8.64
CA GLY A 43 -0.86 4.53 9.32
C GLY A 43 -0.13 5.58 8.50
N SER A 44 -0.48 5.76 7.22
CA SER A 44 0.19 6.72 6.36
C SER A 44 -0.04 8.14 6.86
N ARG A 45 1.08 8.88 7.00
CA ARG A 45 1.11 10.28 7.39
C ARG A 45 2.19 10.95 6.57
N MET A 46 1.84 12.05 5.91
CA MET A 46 2.79 12.85 5.16
C MET A 46 3.75 13.51 6.15
N ILE A 47 5.05 13.46 5.84
CA ILE A 47 6.09 14.06 6.68
C ILE A 47 6.16 15.55 6.33
N LYS A 48 6.33 16.41 7.34
CA LYS A 48 6.49 17.85 7.10
C LYS A 48 7.72 18.09 6.20
N GLY A 49 7.51 18.76 5.07
CA GLY A 49 8.56 19.05 4.09
C GLY A 49 8.85 17.93 3.09
N SER A 50 8.15 16.79 3.15
CA SER A 50 8.23 15.76 2.12
C SER A 50 7.43 16.16 0.87
N SER A 51 7.73 15.51 -0.25
CA SER A 51 6.98 15.70 -1.48
C SER A 51 5.56 15.15 -1.34
N ILE A 52 4.58 16.00 -1.61
CA ILE A 52 3.17 15.61 -1.65
C ILE A 52 2.89 14.60 -2.78
N ARG A 53 3.62 14.72 -3.89
CA ARG A 53 3.54 13.81 -5.03
C ARG A 53 4.00 12.41 -4.65
N GLU A 54 5.13 12.30 -3.95
CA GLU A 54 5.65 11.02 -3.48
C GLU A 54 4.68 10.36 -2.50
N HIS A 55 4.08 11.16 -1.62
CA HIS A 55 3.06 10.69 -0.68
C HIS A 55 1.80 10.18 -1.40
N GLY A 56 1.29 10.91 -2.40
CA GLY A 56 0.15 10.49 -3.21
C GLY A 56 0.40 9.20 -3.99
N VAL A 57 1.59 9.06 -4.60
CA VAL A 57 2.00 7.83 -5.30
C VAL A 57 2.10 6.65 -4.33
N MET A 58 2.65 6.86 -3.13
CA MET A 58 2.71 5.82 -2.11
C MET A 58 1.31 5.32 -1.71
N ILE A 59 0.34 6.24 -1.56
CA ILE A 59 -1.02 5.84 -1.21
C ILE A 59 -1.71 5.10 -2.36
N LEU A 60 -1.57 5.54 -3.62
CA LEU A 60 -2.08 4.82 -4.79
C LEU A 60 -1.60 3.37 -4.82
N PHE A 61 -0.30 3.18 -4.63
CA PHE A 61 0.31 1.86 -4.58
C PHE A 61 -0.29 0.96 -3.48
N LEU A 62 -0.59 1.53 -2.31
CA LEU A 62 -1.24 0.79 -1.22
C LEU A 62 -2.69 0.42 -1.57
N VAL A 63 -3.42 1.29 -2.26
CA VAL A 63 -4.79 0.99 -2.72
C VAL A 63 -4.80 -0.10 -3.78
N GLU A 64 -3.89 -0.06 -4.75
CA GLU A 64 -3.73 -1.13 -5.75
C GLU A 64 -3.47 -2.48 -5.08
N LYS A 65 -2.58 -2.51 -4.07
CA LYS A 65 -2.34 -3.72 -3.27
C LYS A 65 -3.57 -4.22 -2.51
N LEU A 66 -4.42 -3.32 -1.99
CA LEU A 66 -5.66 -3.73 -1.32
C LEU A 66 -6.63 -4.37 -2.31
N LYS A 67 -6.74 -3.83 -3.53
CA LYS A 67 -7.55 -4.40 -4.61
C LYS A 67 -7.06 -5.80 -5.01
N ASP A 68 -5.75 -5.98 -5.18
CA ASP A 68 -5.15 -7.27 -5.51
C ASP A 68 -5.42 -8.34 -4.44
N LEU A 69 -5.51 -7.92 -3.17
CA LEU A 69 -5.79 -8.77 -2.01
C LEU A 69 -7.29 -8.94 -1.73
N GLN A 70 -8.18 -8.42 -2.59
CA GLN A 70 -9.64 -8.42 -2.39
C GLN A 70 -10.03 -7.85 -1.01
N ALA A 71 -9.31 -6.80 -0.60
CA ALA A 71 -9.42 -6.12 0.69
C ALA A 71 -9.78 -4.64 0.50
N ASP A 72 -10.34 -4.33 -0.66
CA ASP A 72 -10.76 -3.00 -1.06
C ASP A 72 -12.05 -2.56 -0.34
N PHE A 73 -12.27 -1.26 -0.32
CA PHE A 73 -13.50 -0.66 0.18
C PHE A 73 -14.57 -0.64 -0.92
N GLU A 74 -15.81 -0.94 -0.53
CA GLU A 74 -16.98 -0.88 -1.42
C GLU A 74 -17.22 0.52 -2.00
N LYS A 75 -16.83 1.55 -1.24
CA LYS A 75 -17.01 2.97 -1.57
C LYS A 75 -15.67 3.63 -1.82
N GLU A 76 -15.50 4.24 -3.00
CA GLU A 76 -14.23 4.86 -3.38
C GLU A 76 -13.91 6.09 -2.52
N GLU A 77 -14.94 6.75 -1.99
CA GLU A 77 -14.85 7.91 -1.10
C GLU A 77 -14.08 7.58 0.19
N ALA A 78 -14.13 6.33 0.66
CA ALA A 78 -13.37 5.92 1.84
C ALA A 78 -11.85 6.02 1.63
N TYR A 79 -11.35 5.86 0.40
CA TYR A 79 -9.93 6.08 0.10
C TYR A 79 -9.57 7.56 0.11
N VAL A 80 -10.46 8.40 -0.42
CA VAL A 80 -10.29 9.86 -0.42
C VAL A 80 -10.19 10.37 1.02
N ASP A 81 -11.07 9.91 1.91
CA ASP A 81 -11.06 10.28 3.33
C ASP A 81 -9.74 9.92 4.02
N VAL A 82 -9.20 8.73 3.75
CA VAL A 82 -7.93 8.29 4.34
C VAL A 82 -6.76 9.11 3.79
N ILE A 83 -6.76 9.47 2.51
CA ILE A 83 -5.74 10.36 1.95
C ILE A 83 -5.81 11.73 2.61
N LEU A 84 -7.00 12.35 2.67
CA LEU A 84 -7.14 13.67 3.29
C LEU A 84 -6.66 13.66 4.75
N GLN A 85 -6.94 12.59 5.51
CA GLN A 85 -6.44 12.40 6.88
C GLN A 85 -4.92 12.18 6.97
N SER A 86 -4.30 11.67 5.91
CA SER A 86 -2.85 11.44 5.86
C SER A 86 -2.05 12.72 5.58
N LEU A 87 -2.69 13.76 5.03
CA LEU A 87 -2.02 15.03 4.72
C LEU A 87 -1.65 15.80 5.99
N THR A 88 -0.63 16.65 5.89
CA THR A 88 -0.23 17.54 6.99
C THR A 88 -1.17 18.75 7.10
N LEU A 89 -1.13 19.44 8.25
CA LEU A 89 -1.89 20.69 8.50
C LEU A 89 -1.61 21.81 7.48
N PHE A 90 -0.51 21.75 6.73
CA PHE A 90 -0.25 22.68 5.63
C PHE A 90 -1.32 22.62 4.53
N PHE A 91 -2.06 21.52 4.44
CA PHE A 91 -3.14 21.30 3.49
C PHE A 91 -4.53 21.51 4.09
N GLU A 92 -4.64 22.10 5.28
CA GLU A 92 -5.93 22.27 5.98
C GLU A 92 -6.99 22.98 5.12
N GLN A 93 -6.60 24.03 4.40
CA GLN A 93 -7.52 24.73 3.49
C GLN A 93 -7.95 23.86 2.30
N PHE A 94 -7.07 23.01 1.79
CA PHE A 94 -7.40 22.05 0.73
C PHE A 94 -8.35 20.97 1.25
N ILE A 95 -8.11 20.46 2.47
CA ILE A 95 -8.99 19.47 3.13
C ILE A 95 -10.38 20.06 3.33
N ILE A 96 -10.50 21.27 3.88
CA ILE A 96 -11.79 21.95 4.08
C ILE A 96 -12.50 22.14 2.75
N ASN A 97 -11.80 22.63 1.71
CA ASN A 97 -12.39 22.83 0.40
C ASN A 97 -12.84 21.50 -0.26
N SER A 98 -12.12 20.41 -0.01
CA SER A 98 -12.46 19.09 -0.51
C SER A 98 -13.72 18.55 0.18
N ASN A 99 -13.78 18.65 1.51
CA ASN A 99 -14.92 18.19 2.29
C ASN A 99 -16.18 19.00 2.00
N MET A 100 -16.07 20.32 1.83
CA MET A 100 -17.21 21.22 1.65
C MET A 100 -17.83 21.14 0.26
N ASN A 101 -17.04 20.87 -0.78
CA ASN A 101 -17.54 20.79 -2.15
C ASN A 101 -18.06 19.40 -2.54
N GLY A 102 -18.09 18.46 -1.59
CA GLY A 102 -18.50 17.07 -1.85
C GLY A 102 -17.66 16.48 -2.96
N LEU A 103 -16.36 16.31 -2.70
CA LEU A 103 -15.39 15.91 -3.71
C LEU A 103 -15.71 14.51 -4.29
N GLU A 104 -16.62 14.44 -5.27
CA GLU A 104 -16.86 13.28 -6.15
C GLU A 104 -15.71 13.17 -7.17
N LYS A 105 -14.48 13.09 -6.66
CA LYS A 105 -13.30 12.90 -7.50
C LYS A 105 -12.71 11.55 -7.22
N SER A 106 -12.35 10.87 -8.28
CA SER A 106 -11.65 9.60 -8.21
C SER A 106 -10.32 9.75 -7.48
N LEU A 107 -9.82 8.63 -6.97
CA LEU A 107 -8.52 8.56 -6.30
C LEU A 107 -7.39 9.17 -7.15
N HIS A 108 -7.41 8.91 -8.46
CA HIS A 108 -6.41 9.41 -9.40
C HIS A 108 -6.49 10.92 -9.60
N GLU A 109 -7.70 11.49 -9.65
CA GLU A 109 -7.89 12.94 -9.74
C GLU A 109 -7.43 13.64 -8.47
N LEU A 110 -7.70 13.06 -7.29
CA LEU A 110 -7.20 13.59 -6.02
C LEU A 110 -5.67 13.68 -6.03
N VAL A 111 -5.01 12.60 -6.42
CA VAL A 111 -3.54 12.56 -6.48
C VAL A 111 -2.99 13.53 -7.51
N ASN A 112 -3.66 13.71 -8.64
CA ASN A 112 -3.24 14.69 -9.66
C ASN A 112 -3.41 16.15 -9.20
N MET A 113 -4.42 16.48 -8.41
CA MET A 113 -4.59 17.83 -7.85
C MET A 113 -3.60 18.15 -6.73
N LEU A 114 -3.03 17.11 -6.14
CA LEU A 114 -2.00 17.21 -5.11
C LEU A 114 -0.60 17.43 -5.73
N VAL A 115 -0.42 17.30 -7.05
CA VAL A 115 0.83 17.53 -7.81
C VAL A 115 0.87 18.94 -8.38
#